data_AF-A0A3R6ZNE4-F1
#
_entry.id   AF-A0A3R6ZNE4-F1
#
_cell.length_a   1.000
_cell.length_b   1.000
_cell.length_c   1.000
_cell.angle_alpha   90.00
_cell.angle_beta   90.00
_cell.angle_gamma   90.00
#
_symmetry.space_group_name_H-M   'P 1'
#
loop_
_entity.id
_entity.type
_entity.pdbx_description
1 polymer ?
#
loop_
_entity_poly.entity_id
_entity_poly.type
_entity_poly.pdbx_seq_one_letter_code
_entity_poly.pdbx_strand_id
1 'polypeptide(L)'
;MLAEFAQLGTLTSSMKTSFESTCSQDPAASGCILKELVRSGDADHIQAAMKAHPVVFGTKLRMLAKPEPASLVALTHLRLLNRWMRATWGSSVPFATLYRNVSNHQFALHTLPTDLKSILASSSLEGFKSGDPSDCTVLLCHEADSLLAQTELLLGSIVPCYYSHDTTINAATSEPVLALPVHEGGRYLSSSNLYSILLDSALGVTLQRALVALLQPLDTARTKRAHTDTAMDTSDTAKETLSDWSRNMDTEVRLRSACSFSVLPSTQVMFHSSSPWLVQGNLEEQWSNATTG
;
A
#
# COMPACT_ATOMS: atom_id res chain seq x y z
N MET A 1 29.38 23.05 -23.69
CA MET A 1 28.02 23.38 -24.19
C MET A 1 27.54 22.51 -25.36
N LEU A 2 27.97 22.68 -26.61
CA LEU A 2 27.45 21.87 -27.75
C LEU A 2 27.72 20.36 -27.63
N ALA A 3 28.90 19.98 -27.13
CA ALA A 3 29.26 18.57 -26.90
C ALA A 3 28.46 17.92 -25.75
N GLU A 4 28.11 18.69 -24.72
CA GLU A 4 27.29 18.22 -23.58
C GLU A 4 25.84 18.01 -24.01
N PHE A 5 25.28 18.88 -24.87
CA PHE A 5 23.95 18.67 -25.45
C PHE A 5 23.90 17.46 -26.37
N ALA A 6 24.97 17.20 -27.14
CA ALA A 6 25.07 16.00 -27.96
C ALA A 6 25.14 14.73 -27.09
N GLN A 7 25.91 14.75 -26.00
CA GLN A 7 25.94 13.67 -25.01
C GLN A 7 24.59 13.46 -24.34
N LEU A 8 23.90 14.53 -23.95
CA LEU A 8 22.56 14.44 -23.36
C LEU A 8 21.56 13.84 -24.35
N GLY A 9 21.66 14.20 -25.63
CA GLY A 9 20.81 13.65 -26.70
C GLY A 9 21.02 12.15 -26.92
N THR A 10 22.27 11.67 -26.90
CA THR A 10 22.56 10.23 -27.01
C THR A 10 22.13 9.46 -25.76
N LEU A 11 22.34 10.03 -24.56
CA LEU A 11 21.88 9.45 -23.29
C LEU A 11 20.35 9.34 -23.26
N THR A 12 19.65 10.41 -23.64
CA THR A 12 18.18 10.45 -23.68
C THR A 12 17.63 9.43 -24.67
N SER A 13 18.24 9.31 -25.85
CA SER A 13 17.82 8.33 -26.86
C SER A 13 18.05 6.89 -26.38
N SER A 14 19.21 6.60 -25.77
CA SER A 14 19.50 5.29 -25.19
C SER A 14 18.55 4.94 -24.04
N MET A 15 18.27 5.90 -23.15
CA MET A 15 17.28 5.73 -22.07
C MET A 15 15.88 5.47 -22.62
N LYS A 16 15.48 6.18 -23.69
CA LYS A 16 14.19 5.96 -24.36
C LYS A 16 14.09 4.56 -24.95
N THR A 17 15.09 4.09 -25.68
CA THR A 17 15.09 2.73 -26.26
C THR A 17 15.10 1.66 -25.17
N SER A 18 15.85 1.87 -24.09
CA SER A 18 15.83 0.98 -22.92
C SER A 18 14.45 0.94 -22.27
N PHE A 19 13.81 2.10 -22.09
CA PHE A 19 12.46 2.20 -21.53
C PHE A 19 11.43 1.48 -22.40
N GLU A 20 11.45 1.72 -23.71
CA GLU A 20 10.56 1.05 -24.67
C GLU A 20 10.75 -0.47 -24.66
N SER A 21 12.00 -0.94 -24.55
CA SER A 21 12.30 -2.36 -24.40
C SER A 21 11.73 -2.94 -23.10
N THR A 22 11.93 -2.27 -21.96
CA THR A 22 11.38 -2.68 -20.66
C THR A 22 9.85 -2.70 -20.64
N CYS A 23 9.21 -1.70 -21.25
CA CYS A 23 7.74 -1.66 -21.39
C CYS A 23 7.18 -2.75 -22.31
N SER A 24 7.99 -3.23 -23.27
CA SER A 24 7.59 -4.26 -24.23
C SER A 24 7.89 -5.69 -23.76
N GLN A 25 8.56 -5.87 -22.61
CA GLN A 25 8.79 -7.20 -22.05
C GLN A 25 7.46 -7.86 -21.71
N ASP A 26 7.28 -9.11 -22.14
CA ASP A 26 6.12 -9.91 -21.80
C ASP A 26 6.03 -10.03 -20.26
N PRO A 27 4.94 -9.56 -19.64
CA PRO A 27 4.72 -9.74 -18.22
C PRO A 27 4.90 -11.20 -17.79
N ALA A 28 4.57 -12.18 -18.64
CA ALA A 28 4.71 -13.60 -18.33
C ALA A 28 6.17 -14.09 -18.24
N ALA A 29 7.11 -13.44 -18.93
CA ALA A 29 8.51 -13.87 -18.99
C ALA A 29 9.40 -13.32 -17.85
N SER A 30 8.88 -12.39 -17.05
CA SER A 30 9.66 -11.53 -16.14
C SER A 30 9.95 -12.12 -14.74
N GLY A 31 9.57 -13.37 -14.46
CA GLY A 31 9.82 -14.00 -13.15
C GLY A 31 9.03 -13.43 -11.95
N CYS A 32 8.37 -12.27 -12.08
CA CYS A 32 7.51 -11.71 -11.06
C CYS A 32 6.14 -12.41 -11.06
N ILE A 33 5.99 -13.41 -10.18
CA ILE A 33 4.72 -14.12 -9.97
C ILE A 33 4.01 -13.55 -8.75
N LEU A 34 3.55 -12.30 -8.84
CA LEU A 34 2.89 -11.57 -7.74
C LEU A 34 1.77 -12.39 -7.07
N LYS A 35 0.98 -13.13 -7.86
CA LYS A 35 -0.06 -14.02 -7.36
C LYS A 35 0.47 -15.13 -6.44
N GLU A 36 1.61 -15.73 -6.80
CA GLU A 36 2.24 -16.77 -5.97
C GLU A 36 2.80 -16.17 -4.68
N LEU A 37 3.41 -14.99 -4.75
CA LEU A 37 3.91 -14.28 -3.58
C LEU A 37 2.79 -13.91 -2.60
N VAL A 38 1.63 -13.47 -3.13
CA VAL A 38 0.43 -13.24 -2.30
C VAL A 38 -0.05 -14.53 -1.67
N ARG A 39 -0.05 -15.64 -2.42
CA ARG A 39 -0.49 -16.95 -1.92
C ARG A 39 0.43 -17.51 -0.84
N SER A 40 1.75 -17.28 -0.94
CA SER A 40 2.74 -17.71 0.05
C SER A 40 2.89 -16.72 1.21
N GLY A 41 2.34 -15.51 1.10
CA GLY A 41 2.48 -14.46 2.11
C GLY A 41 3.86 -13.82 2.15
N ASP A 42 4.58 -13.85 1.03
CA ASP A 42 5.96 -13.38 0.94
C ASP A 42 6.01 -11.85 0.75
N ALA A 43 5.64 -11.11 1.79
CA ALA A 43 5.52 -9.66 1.75
C ALA A 43 6.85 -8.94 1.48
N ASP A 44 7.98 -9.56 1.83
CA ASP A 44 9.31 -8.99 1.60
C ASP A 44 9.69 -9.09 0.11
N HIS A 45 9.48 -10.25 -0.51
CA HIS A 45 9.71 -10.39 -1.96
C HIS A 45 8.72 -9.58 -2.80
N ILE A 46 7.49 -9.35 -2.34
CA ILE A 46 6.55 -8.42 -3.00
C ILE A 46 7.17 -7.03 -3.10
N GLN A 47 7.74 -6.53 -1.99
CA GLN A 47 8.36 -5.21 -1.95
C GLN A 47 9.67 -5.16 -2.76
N ALA A 48 10.49 -6.22 -2.70
CA ALA A 48 11.70 -6.35 -3.51
C ALA A 48 11.37 -6.37 -5.02
N ALA A 49 10.32 -7.09 -5.43
CA ALA A 49 9.86 -7.14 -6.81
C ALA A 49 9.37 -5.78 -7.32
N MET A 50 8.62 -5.03 -6.49
CA MET A 50 8.19 -3.67 -6.85
C MET A 50 9.38 -2.73 -7.04
N LYS A 51 10.40 -2.82 -6.18
CA LYS A 51 11.63 -2.02 -6.30
C LYS A 51 12.44 -2.39 -7.54
N ALA A 52 12.63 -3.68 -7.80
CA ALA A 52 13.48 -4.17 -8.89
C ALA A 52 12.84 -3.97 -10.26
N HIS A 53 11.52 -4.17 -10.37
CA HIS A 53 10.79 -4.18 -11.63
C HIS A 53 9.46 -3.40 -11.56
N PRO A 54 9.48 -2.09 -11.27
CA PRO A 54 8.28 -1.31 -10.96
C PRO A 54 7.22 -1.32 -12.07
N VAL A 55 7.64 -1.22 -13.34
CA VAL A 55 6.72 -1.20 -14.51
C VAL A 55 6.03 -2.56 -14.70
N VAL A 56 6.80 -3.65 -14.58
CA VAL A 56 6.29 -5.03 -14.67
C VAL A 56 5.36 -5.30 -13.50
N PHE A 57 5.77 -4.94 -12.29
CA PHE A 57 4.98 -5.08 -11.07
C PHE A 57 3.63 -4.36 -11.20
N GLY A 58 3.62 -3.11 -11.66
CA GLY A 58 2.37 -2.35 -11.89
C GLY A 58 1.44 -2.98 -12.92
N THR A 59 1.99 -3.67 -13.91
CA THR A 59 1.20 -4.45 -14.87
C THR A 59 0.60 -5.68 -14.21
N LYS A 60 1.37 -6.43 -13.42
CA LYS A 60 0.89 -7.58 -12.65
C LYS A 60 -0.15 -7.20 -11.60
N LEU A 61 0.02 -6.07 -10.93
CA LEU A 61 -0.96 -5.53 -9.97
C LEU A 61 -2.32 -5.29 -10.63
N ARG A 62 -2.34 -4.61 -11.78
CA ARG A 62 -3.58 -4.38 -12.55
C ARG A 62 -4.19 -5.67 -13.09
N MET A 63 -3.35 -6.63 -13.48
CA MET A 63 -3.79 -7.96 -13.90
C MET A 63 -4.34 -8.81 -12.74
N LEU A 64 -3.94 -8.55 -11.49
CA LEU A 64 -4.46 -9.25 -10.31
C LEU A 64 -5.86 -8.72 -9.93
N ALA A 65 -6.02 -7.40 -9.97
CA ALA A 65 -7.23 -6.69 -9.54
C ALA A 65 -8.51 -7.14 -10.26
N LYS A 66 -8.42 -7.39 -11.57
CA LYS A 66 -9.57 -7.63 -12.45
C LYS A 66 -10.15 -9.05 -12.40
N PRO A 67 -9.35 -10.12 -12.57
CA PRO A 67 -9.87 -11.49 -12.54
C PRO A 67 -9.97 -12.08 -11.14
N GLU A 68 -9.27 -11.52 -10.13
CA GLU A 68 -9.12 -12.12 -8.81
C GLU A 68 -9.20 -11.09 -7.67
N PRO A 69 -10.39 -10.53 -7.39
CA PRO A 69 -10.55 -9.49 -6.37
C PRO A 69 -10.06 -9.94 -4.98
N ALA A 70 -10.24 -11.22 -4.63
CA ALA A 70 -9.75 -11.77 -3.36
C ALA A 70 -8.21 -11.71 -3.24
N SER A 71 -7.48 -11.89 -4.34
CA SER A 71 -6.02 -11.79 -4.35
C SER A 71 -5.55 -10.34 -4.14
N LEU A 72 -6.30 -9.35 -4.66
CA LEU A 72 -6.00 -7.93 -4.41
C LEU A 72 -6.28 -7.53 -2.96
N VAL A 73 -7.37 -8.00 -2.37
CA VAL A 73 -7.68 -7.79 -0.95
C VAL A 73 -6.58 -8.40 -0.07
N ALA A 74 -6.17 -9.65 -0.37
CA ALA A 74 -5.10 -10.31 0.36
C ALA A 74 -3.75 -9.58 0.22
N LEU A 75 -3.40 -9.11 -0.98
CA LEU A 75 -2.20 -8.30 -1.20
C LEU A 75 -2.22 -7.02 -0.35
N THR A 76 -3.37 -6.35 -0.28
CA THR A 76 -3.55 -5.13 0.52
C THR A 76 -3.35 -5.42 2.01
N HIS A 77 -3.99 -6.47 2.53
CA HIS A 77 -3.82 -6.88 3.92
C HIS A 77 -2.39 -7.32 4.26
N LEU A 78 -1.72 -8.06 3.37
CA LEU A 78 -0.31 -8.43 3.54
C LEU A 78 0.58 -7.19 3.64
N ARG A 79 0.35 -6.21 2.75
CA ARG A 79 1.13 -4.98 2.74
C ARG A 79 0.85 -4.12 3.96
N LEU A 80 -0.40 -4.03 4.39
CA LEU A 80 -0.83 -3.36 5.61
C LEU A 80 -0.12 -3.94 6.84
N LEU A 81 -0.20 -5.26 7.03
CA LEU A 81 0.47 -5.95 8.12
C LEU A 81 1.99 -5.77 8.07
N ASN A 82 2.60 -5.89 6.89
CA ASN A 82 4.04 -5.68 6.77
C ASN A 82 4.41 -4.25 7.19
N ARG A 83 3.69 -3.22 6.73
CA ARG A 83 3.92 -1.83 7.13
C ARG A 83 3.86 -1.65 8.66
N TRP A 84 2.82 -2.16 9.33
CA TRP A 84 2.70 -2.06 10.80
C TRP A 84 3.82 -2.81 11.53
N MET A 85 4.20 -3.99 11.04
CA MET A 85 5.32 -4.76 11.57
C MET A 85 6.66 -4.04 11.37
N ARG A 86 6.88 -3.40 10.22
CA ARG A 86 8.08 -2.61 9.91
C ARG A 86 8.18 -1.34 10.74
N ALA A 87 7.05 -0.69 10.99
CA ALA A 87 7.00 0.45 11.91
C ALA A 87 7.44 0.06 13.33
N THR A 88 7.15 -1.17 13.76
CA THR A 88 7.42 -1.66 15.12
C THR A 88 8.82 -2.26 15.29
N TRP A 89 9.19 -3.19 14.42
CA TRP A 89 10.37 -4.06 14.60
C TRP A 89 11.47 -3.83 13.56
N GLY A 90 11.27 -2.88 12.66
CA GLY A 90 12.26 -2.52 11.66
C GLY A 90 12.47 -3.58 10.56
N SER A 91 13.66 -3.59 9.96
CA SER A 91 14.02 -4.45 8.81
C SER A 91 14.83 -5.70 9.14
N SER A 92 15.24 -5.89 10.39
CA SER A 92 16.19 -6.94 10.78
C SER A 92 15.63 -8.35 10.63
N VAL A 93 14.31 -8.52 10.77
CA VAL A 93 13.63 -9.82 10.78
C VAL A 93 12.71 -9.96 9.56
N PRO A 94 12.68 -11.13 8.87
CA PRO A 94 11.75 -11.37 7.76
C PRO A 94 10.28 -11.32 8.20
N PHE A 95 9.40 -10.89 7.29
CA PHE A 95 7.95 -10.80 7.53
C PHE A 95 7.36 -12.11 8.04
N ALA A 96 7.73 -13.25 7.45
CA ALA A 96 7.22 -14.56 7.87
C ALA A 96 7.47 -14.86 9.36
N THR A 97 8.59 -14.38 9.90
CA THR A 97 8.93 -14.55 11.31
C THR A 97 8.15 -13.57 12.19
N LEU A 98 8.01 -12.31 11.76
CA LEU A 98 7.19 -11.32 12.46
C LEU A 98 5.71 -11.75 12.50
N TYR A 99 5.17 -12.23 11.38
CA TYR A 99 3.82 -12.76 11.29
C TYR A 99 3.60 -13.90 12.28
N ARG A 100 4.49 -14.90 12.28
CA ARG A 100 4.40 -16.03 13.21
C ARG A 100 4.44 -15.59 14.67
N ASN A 101 5.23 -14.57 15.00
CA ASN A 101 5.30 -14.07 16.37
C ASN A 101 4.01 -13.37 16.80
N VAL A 102 3.32 -12.68 15.88
CA VAL A 102 2.06 -11.98 16.14
C VAL A 102 0.87 -12.94 16.15
N SER A 103 0.76 -13.82 15.16
CA SER A 103 -0.38 -14.72 14.99
C SER A 103 -0.22 -16.07 15.71
N ASN A 104 0.98 -16.39 16.18
CA ASN A 104 1.34 -17.68 16.80
C ASN A 104 1.18 -18.89 15.85
N HIS A 105 1.22 -18.68 14.53
CA HIS A 105 1.27 -19.75 13.53
C HIS A 105 1.94 -19.28 12.23
N GLN A 106 2.30 -20.21 11.34
CA GLN A 106 2.83 -19.86 10.02
C GLN A 106 1.75 -19.22 9.15
N PHE A 107 2.14 -18.30 8.27
CA PHE A 107 1.21 -17.67 7.34
C PHE A 107 0.46 -18.71 6.50
N ALA A 108 -0.86 -18.52 6.38
CA ALA A 108 -1.68 -19.20 5.40
C ALA A 108 -2.74 -18.23 4.86
N LEU A 109 -2.88 -18.16 3.54
CA LEU A 109 -3.76 -17.18 2.89
C LEU A 109 -5.21 -17.20 3.43
N HIS A 110 -5.73 -18.38 3.77
CA HIS A 110 -7.10 -18.55 4.25
C HIS A 110 -7.31 -18.09 5.71
N THR A 111 -6.25 -17.97 6.52
CA THR A 111 -6.36 -17.47 7.91
C THR A 111 -6.26 -15.96 7.99
N LEU A 112 -5.63 -15.32 7.01
CA LEU A 112 -5.37 -13.88 6.97
C LEU A 112 -6.57 -12.99 7.33
N PRO A 113 -7.81 -13.22 6.83
CA PRO A 113 -8.96 -12.40 7.24
C PRO A 113 -9.29 -12.52 8.73
N THR A 114 -9.20 -13.74 9.28
CA THR A 114 -9.47 -14.01 10.70
C THR A 114 -8.37 -13.41 11.58
N ASP A 115 -7.11 -13.54 11.16
CA ASP A 115 -5.96 -13.00 11.88
C ASP A 115 -6.04 -11.47 11.95
N LEU A 116 -6.33 -10.83 10.82
CA LEU A 116 -6.51 -9.37 10.76
C LEU A 116 -7.67 -8.91 11.65
N LYS A 117 -8.81 -9.61 11.62
CA LYS A 117 -9.95 -9.29 12.49
C LYS A 117 -9.58 -9.40 13.98
N SER A 118 -8.82 -10.41 14.36
CA SER A 118 -8.33 -10.59 15.74
C SER A 118 -7.41 -9.44 16.16
N ILE A 119 -6.45 -9.06 15.31
CA ILE A 119 -5.55 -7.94 15.54
C ILE A 119 -6.34 -6.64 15.73
N LEU A 120 -7.28 -6.35 14.82
CA LEU A 120 -8.09 -5.14 14.88
C LEU A 120 -9.01 -5.09 16.09
N ALA A 121 -9.59 -6.23 16.51
CA ALA A 121 -10.44 -6.31 17.70
C ALA A 121 -9.68 -5.97 19.00
N SER A 122 -8.37 -6.17 19.02
CA SER A 122 -7.50 -5.81 20.15
C SER A 122 -6.96 -4.38 20.08
N SER A 123 -7.20 -3.64 18.99
CA SER A 123 -6.56 -2.35 18.74
C SER A 123 -7.15 -1.19 19.55
N SER A 124 -6.32 -0.18 19.79
CA SER A 124 -6.71 1.10 20.43
C SER A 124 -6.80 2.25 19.43
N LEU A 125 -6.89 1.93 18.13
CA LEU A 125 -6.82 2.92 17.06
C LEU A 125 -8.12 3.73 16.99
N GLU A 126 -8.00 5.05 17.09
CA GLU A 126 -9.12 5.95 16.87
C GLU A 126 -9.36 6.18 15.37
N GLY A 127 -10.60 6.37 14.97
CA GLY A 127 -10.94 6.77 13.60
C GLY A 127 -10.86 8.29 13.40
N PHE A 128 -10.71 8.71 12.16
CA PHE A 128 -10.87 10.10 11.74
C PHE A 128 -12.36 10.44 11.71
N LYS A 129 -12.72 11.58 12.29
CA LYS A 129 -14.11 12.04 12.40
C LYS A 129 -14.21 13.45 11.83
N SER A 130 -15.36 13.76 11.23
CA SER A 130 -15.67 15.13 10.85
C SER A 130 -15.69 16.04 12.08
N GLY A 131 -15.14 17.25 11.95
CA GLY A 131 -15.24 18.29 12.97
C GLY A 131 -16.64 18.91 13.07
N ASP A 132 -17.51 18.66 12.07
CA ASP A 132 -18.91 19.09 12.08
C ASP A 132 -19.76 18.10 12.89
N PRO A 133 -20.40 18.52 14.00
CA PRO A 133 -21.25 17.65 14.81
C PRO A 133 -22.48 17.09 14.07
N SER A 134 -22.88 17.70 12.96
CA SER A 134 -23.99 17.25 12.11
C SER A 134 -23.57 16.20 11.07
N ASP A 135 -22.26 16.04 10.85
CA ASP A 135 -21.69 15.07 9.92
C ASP A 135 -21.17 13.84 10.69
N CYS A 136 -21.92 12.73 10.59
CA CYS A 136 -21.55 11.46 11.21
C CYS A 136 -20.46 10.70 10.43
N THR A 137 -19.74 11.34 9.51
CA THR A 137 -18.66 10.71 8.74
C THR A 137 -17.53 10.28 9.67
N VAL A 138 -17.26 8.97 9.69
CA VAL A 138 -16.15 8.35 10.42
C VAL A 138 -15.39 7.44 9.46
N LEU A 139 -14.06 7.53 9.49
CA LEU A 139 -13.16 6.64 8.77
C LEU A 139 -12.21 5.98 9.77
N LEU A 140 -12.18 4.65 9.82
CA LEU A 140 -11.32 3.95 10.75
C LEU A 140 -9.85 4.00 10.28
N CYS A 141 -8.91 4.08 11.22
CA CYS A 141 -7.49 4.18 10.89
C CYS A 141 -6.98 3.07 9.96
N HIS A 142 -7.42 1.82 10.17
CA HIS A 142 -6.99 0.70 9.35
C HIS A 142 -7.61 0.69 7.95
N GLU A 143 -8.79 1.28 7.79
CA GLU A 143 -9.43 1.48 6.48
C GLU A 143 -8.64 2.50 5.67
N ALA A 144 -8.23 3.59 6.32
CA ALA A 144 -7.39 4.62 5.73
C ALA A 144 -5.99 4.07 5.38
N ASP A 145 -5.34 3.34 6.29
CA ASP A 145 -4.05 2.71 6.01
C ASP A 145 -4.14 1.63 4.91
N SER A 146 -5.31 0.99 4.70
CA SER A 146 -5.52 0.06 3.57
C SER A 146 -5.51 0.79 2.23
N LEU A 147 -6.02 2.02 2.17
CA LEU A 147 -5.91 2.88 0.99
C LEU A 147 -4.47 3.33 0.77
N LEU A 148 -3.76 3.67 1.84
CA LEU A 148 -2.34 4.02 1.75
C LEU A 148 -1.47 2.86 1.26
N ALA A 149 -1.71 1.65 1.74
CA ALA A 149 -0.99 0.45 1.29
C ALA A 149 -1.11 0.26 -0.23
N GLN A 150 -2.30 0.48 -0.79
CA GLN A 150 -2.54 0.39 -2.22
C GLN A 150 -2.00 1.59 -3.00
N THR A 151 -2.16 2.79 -2.45
CA THR A 151 -1.61 4.02 -3.01
C THR A 151 -0.11 3.91 -3.19
N GLU A 152 0.58 3.34 -2.22
CA GLU A 152 2.02 3.15 -2.28
C GLU A 152 2.45 2.12 -3.34
N LEU A 153 1.70 1.02 -3.51
CA LEU A 153 1.92 0.07 -4.60
C LEU A 153 1.82 0.77 -5.96
N LEU A 154 0.81 1.62 -6.14
CA LEU A 154 0.60 2.39 -7.36
C LEU A 154 1.69 3.43 -7.53
N LEU A 155 2.07 4.14 -6.47
CA LEU A 155 3.12 5.16 -6.49
C LEU A 155 4.47 4.55 -6.92
N GLY A 156 4.86 3.42 -6.31
CA GLY A 156 6.07 2.69 -6.64
C GLY A 156 6.08 2.12 -8.06
N SER A 157 4.91 1.90 -8.65
CA SER A 157 4.79 1.29 -9.98
C SER A 157 4.59 2.28 -11.12
N ILE A 158 3.80 3.34 -10.90
CA ILE A 158 3.43 4.33 -11.93
C ILE A 158 4.49 5.43 -12.02
N VAL A 159 5.02 5.87 -10.89
CA VAL A 159 6.02 6.94 -10.81
C VAL A 159 7.25 6.50 -10.01
N PRO A 160 7.95 5.42 -10.41
CA PRO A 160 9.04 4.82 -9.64
C PRO A 160 10.19 5.80 -9.34
N CYS A 161 10.50 6.71 -10.28
CA CYS A 161 11.52 7.73 -10.08
C CYS A 161 11.12 8.72 -8.97
N TYR A 162 9.84 9.12 -8.91
CA TYR A 162 9.33 9.97 -7.84
C TYR A 162 9.34 9.24 -6.50
N TYR A 163 8.88 7.98 -6.48
CA TYR A 163 8.83 7.17 -5.25
C TYR A 163 10.21 6.90 -4.65
N SER A 164 11.24 6.77 -5.50
CA SER A 164 12.57 6.36 -5.05
C SER A 164 13.41 7.50 -4.47
N HIS A 165 13.05 8.77 -4.71
CA HIS A 165 13.89 9.92 -4.34
C HIS A 165 13.21 10.83 -3.31
N ASP A 166 13.87 11.04 -2.18
CA ASP A 166 13.34 11.91 -1.12
C ASP A 166 13.27 13.37 -1.56
N THR A 167 14.18 13.81 -2.43
CA THR A 167 14.19 15.18 -2.96
C THR A 167 12.95 15.49 -3.79
N THR A 168 12.46 14.54 -4.60
CA THR A 168 11.25 14.74 -5.40
C THR A 168 10.01 14.76 -4.53
N ILE A 169 9.95 13.91 -3.51
CA ILE A 169 8.82 13.86 -2.58
C ILE A 169 8.80 15.14 -1.73
N ASN A 170 9.93 15.50 -1.13
CA ASN A 170 10.06 16.71 -0.33
C ASN A 170 9.72 17.97 -1.14
N ALA A 171 10.18 18.07 -2.39
CA ALA A 171 9.83 19.20 -3.25
C ALA A 171 8.34 19.29 -3.58
N ALA A 172 7.64 18.16 -3.65
CA ALA A 172 6.23 18.10 -3.99
C ALA A 172 5.30 18.25 -2.78
N THR A 173 5.73 17.84 -1.58
CA THR A 173 4.91 17.90 -0.35
C THR A 173 5.32 19.02 0.60
N SER A 174 6.54 19.57 0.46
CA SER A 174 7.15 20.49 1.43
C SER A 174 7.27 19.91 2.85
N GLU A 175 7.32 18.58 2.97
CA GLU A 175 7.38 17.88 4.25
C GLU A 175 8.64 17.00 4.39
N PRO A 176 9.11 16.73 5.62
CA PRO A 176 10.14 15.74 5.86
C PRO A 176 9.73 14.38 5.31
N VAL A 177 10.66 13.71 4.64
CA VAL A 177 10.42 12.38 4.08
C VAL A 177 10.88 11.32 5.08
N LEU A 178 9.92 10.58 5.62
CA LEU A 178 10.13 9.48 6.55
C LEU A 178 9.76 8.16 5.86
N ALA A 179 10.59 7.15 6.07
CA ALA A 179 10.37 5.83 5.51
C ALA A 179 10.56 4.74 6.58
N LEU A 180 9.63 3.80 6.62
CA LEU A 180 9.77 2.58 7.39
C LEU A 180 10.80 1.67 6.71
N PRO A 181 11.67 1.02 7.49
CA PRO A 181 12.70 0.16 6.95
C PRO A 181 12.09 -1.12 6.39
N VAL A 182 12.71 -1.68 5.34
CA VAL A 182 12.26 -2.90 4.66
C VAL A 182 13.34 -3.97 4.75
N HIS A 183 12.94 -5.20 5.04
CA HIS A 183 13.84 -6.35 4.92
C HIS A 183 14.28 -6.54 3.47
N GLU A 184 15.56 -6.84 3.24
CA GLU A 184 16.17 -6.94 1.89
C GLU A 184 16.16 -5.63 1.06
N GLY A 185 15.84 -4.51 1.71
CA GLY A 185 15.98 -3.15 1.17
C GLY A 185 14.77 -2.61 0.42
N GLY A 186 14.88 -1.36 0.00
CA GLY A 186 13.72 -0.57 -0.48
C GLY A 186 13.23 0.37 0.60
N ARG A 187 11.95 0.75 0.54
CA ARG A 187 11.31 1.67 1.47
C ARG A 187 9.81 1.41 1.54
N TYR A 188 9.21 1.66 2.70
CA TYR A 188 7.80 2.03 2.82
C TYR A 188 7.77 3.49 3.25
N LEU A 189 7.08 4.36 2.54
CA LEU A 189 6.80 5.72 2.99
C LEU A 189 5.93 5.71 4.24
N SER A 190 6.20 6.65 5.14
CA SER A 190 5.33 6.95 6.28
C SER A 190 3.91 7.28 5.79
N SER A 191 2.89 6.93 6.59
CA SER A 191 1.50 7.27 6.29
C SER A 191 1.28 8.77 6.05
N SER A 192 1.96 9.66 6.78
CA SER A 192 1.90 11.11 6.57
C SER A 192 2.37 11.50 5.17
N ASN A 193 3.53 11.03 4.72
CA ASN A 193 4.00 11.32 3.37
C ASN A 193 3.06 10.77 2.30
N LEU A 194 2.49 9.58 2.51
CA LEU A 194 1.54 9.02 1.57
C LEU A 194 0.25 9.86 1.49
N TYR A 195 -0.27 10.36 2.63
CA TYR A 195 -1.41 11.28 2.63
C TYR A 195 -1.08 12.59 1.91
N SER A 196 0.06 13.21 2.21
CA SER A 196 0.45 14.46 1.57
C SER A 196 0.64 14.31 0.06
N ILE A 197 1.16 13.17 -0.39
CA ILE A 197 1.23 12.84 -1.82
C ILE A 197 -0.17 12.62 -2.40
N LEU A 198 -1.01 11.82 -1.75
CA LEU A 198 -2.31 11.40 -2.25
C LEU A 198 -3.33 12.54 -2.28
N LEU A 199 -3.31 13.41 -1.27
CA LEU A 199 -4.36 14.41 -1.03
C LEU A 199 -3.93 15.83 -1.38
N ASP A 200 -2.65 16.18 -1.22
CA ASP A 200 -2.19 17.57 -1.32
C ASP A 200 -1.23 17.84 -2.49
N SER A 201 -0.62 16.81 -3.08
CA SER A 201 0.33 16.99 -4.18
C SER A 201 -0.33 17.05 -5.57
N ALA A 202 0.41 17.57 -6.55
CA ALA A 202 0.00 17.57 -7.95
C ALA A 202 -0.21 16.15 -8.54
N LEU A 203 0.41 15.12 -7.94
CA LEU A 203 0.22 13.72 -8.33
C LEU A 203 -1.06 13.11 -7.72
N GLY A 204 -1.61 13.71 -6.67
CA GLY A 204 -2.71 13.16 -5.88
C GLY A 204 -3.90 12.75 -6.75
N VAL A 205 -4.38 13.66 -7.61
CA VAL A 205 -5.51 13.37 -8.51
C VAL A 205 -5.23 12.20 -9.45
N THR A 206 -4.01 12.07 -9.95
CA THR A 206 -3.63 10.94 -10.83
C THR A 206 -3.61 9.62 -10.05
N LEU A 207 -3.09 9.63 -8.83
CA LEU A 207 -3.06 8.46 -7.94
C LEU A 207 -4.47 8.05 -7.49
N GLN A 208 -5.31 9.00 -7.11
CA GLN A 208 -6.71 8.76 -6.74
C GLN A 208 -7.47 8.09 -7.88
N ARG A 209 -7.33 8.59 -9.12
CA ARG A 209 -7.95 7.93 -10.30
C ARG A 209 -7.41 6.53 -10.53
N ALA A 210 -6.11 6.33 -10.40
CA ALA A 210 -5.49 5.02 -10.56
C ALA A 210 -5.96 4.03 -9.47
N LEU A 211 -6.13 4.51 -8.23
CA LEU A 211 -6.62 3.74 -7.10
C LEU A 211 -8.09 3.34 -7.30
N VAL A 212 -8.96 4.28 -7.65
CA VAL A 212 -10.36 3.97 -7.99
C VAL A 212 -10.45 2.97 -9.13
N ALA A 213 -9.65 3.13 -10.19
CA ALA A 213 -9.61 2.18 -11.30
C ALA A 213 -9.06 0.79 -10.92
N LEU A 214 -8.21 0.70 -9.89
CA LEU A 214 -7.72 -0.56 -9.34
C LEU A 214 -8.78 -1.26 -8.48
N LEU A 215 -9.54 -0.47 -7.71
CA LEU A 215 -10.57 -0.95 -6.77
C LEU A 215 -11.88 -1.33 -7.45
N GLN A 216 -12.21 -0.72 -8.58
CA GLN A 216 -13.46 -1.00 -9.29
C GLN A 216 -13.47 -2.42 -9.85
N PRO A 217 -14.43 -3.28 -9.44
CA PRO A 217 -14.59 -4.59 -10.05
C PRO A 217 -15.01 -4.45 -11.51
N LEU A 218 -14.63 -5.40 -12.37
CA LEU A 218 -15.21 -5.51 -13.70
C LEU A 218 -16.69 -5.88 -13.56
N ASP A 219 -17.59 -4.98 -13.97
CA ASP A 219 -18.96 -5.36 -14.33
C ASP A 219 -18.91 -6.21 -15.61
N THR A 220 -18.51 -7.47 -15.51
CA THR A 220 -18.86 -8.45 -16.54
C THR A 220 -20.36 -8.65 -16.41
N ALA A 221 -21.12 -8.14 -17.38
CA ALA A 221 -22.56 -8.20 -17.49
C ALA A 221 -23.19 -9.35 -16.69
N ARG A 222 -24.12 -8.99 -15.78
CA ARG A 222 -25.04 -9.90 -15.09
C ARG A 222 -25.75 -10.82 -16.10
N THR A 223 -25.12 -11.91 -16.50
CA THR A 223 -25.81 -13.02 -17.14
C THR A 223 -26.46 -13.82 -16.03
N LYS A 224 -27.75 -13.55 -15.80
CA LYS A 224 -28.64 -14.29 -14.90
C LYS A 224 -28.34 -15.80 -14.95
N ARG A 225 -27.78 -16.35 -13.89
CA ARG A 225 -28.11 -17.70 -13.45
C ARG A 225 -28.69 -17.60 -12.06
N ALA A 226 -30.02 -17.57 -12.03
CA ALA A 226 -30.75 -18.13 -10.91
C ALA A 226 -30.27 -19.58 -10.75
N HIS A 227 -29.84 -19.97 -9.55
CA HIS A 227 -30.33 -21.12 -8.77
C HIS A 227 -29.36 -21.44 -7.62
N THR A 228 -29.98 -21.64 -6.45
CA THR A 228 -29.55 -22.34 -5.22
C THR A 228 -28.48 -21.72 -4.29
N ASP A 229 -29.00 -21.16 -3.19
CA ASP A 229 -28.64 -21.35 -1.78
C ASP A 229 -27.18 -21.36 -1.29
N THR A 230 -26.92 -20.38 -0.42
CA THR A 230 -26.02 -20.40 0.76
C THR A 230 -24.56 -20.81 0.55
N ALA A 231 -23.83 -19.96 -0.15
CA ALA A 231 -22.48 -19.54 0.24
C ALA A 231 -22.24 -18.18 -0.40
N MET A 232 -22.05 -17.12 0.41
CA MET A 232 -21.54 -15.86 -0.13
C MET A 232 -20.16 -16.16 -0.71
N ASP A 233 -20.04 -16.13 -2.03
CA ASP A 233 -18.80 -16.47 -2.74
C ASP A 233 -17.68 -15.56 -2.21
N THR A 234 -16.52 -16.12 -1.90
CA THR A 234 -15.34 -15.35 -1.44
C THR A 234 -14.98 -14.23 -2.42
N SER A 235 -15.30 -14.43 -3.70
CA SER A 235 -15.21 -13.42 -4.76
C SER A 235 -16.13 -12.22 -4.52
N ASP A 236 -17.37 -12.45 -4.07
CA ASP A 236 -18.35 -11.38 -3.87
C ASP A 236 -18.06 -10.55 -2.61
N THR A 237 -17.64 -11.19 -1.52
CA THR A 237 -17.14 -10.48 -0.31
C THR A 237 -15.93 -9.61 -0.63
N ALA A 238 -15.02 -10.09 -1.48
CA ALA A 238 -13.85 -9.33 -1.90
C ALA A 238 -14.24 -8.10 -2.74
N LYS A 239 -15.19 -8.24 -3.67
CA LYS A 239 -15.71 -7.10 -4.45
C LYS A 239 -16.37 -6.05 -3.55
N GLU A 240 -17.12 -6.48 -2.55
CA GLU A 240 -17.73 -5.57 -1.56
C GLU A 240 -16.63 -4.81 -0.80
N THR A 241 -15.61 -5.50 -0.30
CA THR A 241 -14.46 -4.89 0.37
C THR A 241 -13.76 -3.84 -0.51
N LEU A 242 -13.55 -4.14 -1.79
CA LEU A 242 -12.92 -3.19 -2.72
C LEU A 242 -13.81 -1.98 -3.00
N SER A 243 -15.13 -2.18 -3.09
CA SER A 243 -16.12 -1.11 -3.21
C SER A 243 -16.13 -0.21 -1.96
N ASP A 244 -16.01 -0.81 -0.77
CA ASP A 244 -15.90 -0.08 0.51
C ASP A 244 -14.66 0.79 0.53
N TRP A 245 -13.50 0.25 0.14
CA TRP A 245 -12.28 1.04 0.01
C TRP A 245 -12.44 2.18 -1.00
N SER A 246 -13.09 1.95 -2.14
CA SER A 246 -13.34 3.03 -3.10
C SER A 246 -14.18 4.15 -2.48
N ARG A 247 -15.19 3.83 -1.65
CA ARG A 247 -15.99 4.82 -0.91
C ARG A 247 -15.17 5.52 0.17
N ASN A 248 -14.27 4.79 0.84
CA ASN A 248 -13.40 5.36 1.87
C ASN A 248 -12.42 6.39 1.29
N MET A 249 -11.99 6.25 0.04
CA MET A 249 -11.21 7.29 -0.65
C MET A 249 -12.00 8.60 -0.78
N ASP A 250 -13.29 8.54 -1.13
CA ASP A 250 -14.15 9.74 -1.17
C ASP A 250 -14.31 10.35 0.23
N THR A 251 -14.38 9.50 1.26
CA THR A 251 -14.41 9.92 2.66
C THR A 251 -13.12 10.62 3.08
N GLU A 252 -11.94 10.10 2.74
CA GLU A 252 -10.65 10.75 3.02
C GLU A 252 -10.56 12.14 2.39
N VAL A 253 -10.93 12.26 1.11
CA VAL A 253 -10.94 13.55 0.40
C VAL A 253 -11.88 14.52 1.09
N ARG A 254 -13.07 14.07 1.50
CA ARG A 254 -14.03 14.90 2.23
C ARG A 254 -13.47 15.37 3.57
N LEU A 255 -12.97 14.45 4.40
CA LEU A 255 -12.42 14.77 5.71
C LEU A 255 -11.21 15.72 5.60
N ARG A 256 -10.37 15.55 4.58
CA ARG A 256 -9.25 16.46 4.31
C ARG A 256 -9.73 17.84 3.90
N SER A 257 -10.72 17.95 3.00
CA SER A 257 -11.28 19.25 2.61
C SER A 257 -11.95 19.99 3.77
N ALA A 258 -12.50 19.25 4.75
CA ALA A 258 -13.05 19.79 5.99
C ALA A 258 -12.00 20.10 7.07
N CYS A 259 -10.70 20.03 6.75
CA CYS A 259 -9.58 20.21 7.70
C CYS A 259 -9.65 19.29 8.94
N SER A 260 -10.39 18.18 8.83
CA SER A 260 -10.62 17.21 9.92
C SER A 260 -9.73 15.98 9.79
N PHE A 261 -8.76 16.03 8.87
CA PHE A 261 -7.82 14.96 8.57
C PHE A 261 -6.39 15.46 8.67
N SER A 262 -5.73 15.20 9.80
CA SER A 262 -4.33 15.55 10.03
C SER A 262 -3.61 14.37 10.65
N VAL A 263 -2.50 13.97 10.03
CA VAL A 263 -1.60 12.94 10.55
C VAL A 263 -0.24 13.58 10.75
N LEU A 264 0.27 13.53 11.98
CA LEU A 264 1.59 14.06 12.28
C LEU A 264 2.66 13.28 11.48
N PRO A 265 3.73 13.94 11.00
CA PRO A 265 4.72 13.31 10.14
C PRO A 265 5.26 11.97 10.66
N SER A 266 5.58 11.90 11.96
CA SER A 266 6.19 10.75 12.60
C SER A 266 5.19 9.73 13.15
N THR A 267 3.88 10.00 13.12
CA THR A 267 2.87 9.07 13.66
C THR A 267 2.58 7.95 12.68
N GLN A 268 2.67 6.70 13.14
CA GLN A 268 2.32 5.50 12.36
C GLN A 268 1.46 4.55 13.18
N VAL A 269 0.63 3.75 12.50
CA VAL A 269 0.05 2.56 13.10
C VAL A 269 1.14 1.50 13.25
N MET A 270 1.28 0.98 14.46
CA MET A 270 2.30 0.01 14.82
C MET A 270 1.78 -0.89 15.95
N PHE A 271 2.46 -2.02 16.17
CA PHE A 271 2.20 -2.87 17.31
C PHE A 271 2.81 -2.27 18.58
N HIS A 272 2.15 -2.47 19.71
CA HIS A 272 2.72 -2.13 20.99
C HIS A 272 3.95 -3.00 21.28
N SER A 273 5.01 -2.41 21.83
CA SER A 273 6.30 -3.09 22.02
C SER A 273 6.23 -4.34 22.90
N SER A 274 5.26 -4.39 23.82
CA SER A 274 5.05 -5.49 24.77
C SER A 274 3.82 -6.35 24.54
N SER A 275 2.97 -6.04 23.54
CA SER A 275 1.68 -6.73 23.34
C SER A 275 1.22 -6.67 21.88
N PRO A 276 0.51 -7.69 21.37
CA PRO A 276 0.16 -7.82 19.97
C PRO A 276 -1.05 -6.96 19.53
N TRP A 277 -1.32 -5.85 20.22
CA TRP A 277 -2.36 -4.90 19.81
C TRP A 277 -1.76 -3.70 19.06
N LEU A 278 -2.59 -3.02 18.27
CA LEU A 278 -2.19 -1.85 17.51
C LEU A 278 -2.41 -0.54 18.29
N VAL A 279 -1.48 0.39 18.12
CA VAL A 279 -1.48 1.76 18.64
C VAL A 279 -1.05 2.74 17.54
N GLN A 280 -1.41 4.01 17.69
CA GLN A 280 -0.72 5.10 16.99
C GLN A 280 0.53 5.47 17.79
N GLY A 281 1.71 5.27 17.21
CA GLY A 281 2.99 5.57 17.85
C GLY A 281 3.85 6.53 17.03
N ASN A 282 4.82 7.16 17.70
CA ASN A 282 5.78 8.07 17.08
C ASN A 282 7.06 7.32 16.69
N LEU A 283 7.44 7.37 15.40
CA LEU A 283 8.65 6.73 14.88
C LEU A 283 9.93 7.27 15.54
N GLU A 284 9.97 8.55 15.89
CA GLU A 284 11.15 9.18 16.50
C GLU A 284 11.45 8.60 17.88
N GLU A 285 10.41 8.34 18.68
CA GLU A 285 10.55 7.78 20.03
C GLU A 285 11.02 6.33 20.00
N GLN A 286 10.54 5.53 19.04
CA GLN A 286 10.92 4.11 18.94
C GLN A 286 12.36 3.91 18.46
N TRP A 287 12.83 4.69 17.49
CA TRP A 287 14.17 4.51 16.94
C TRP A 287 15.27 5.15 17.80
N SER A 288 14.92 6.14 18.63
CA SER A 288 15.83 6.72 19.63
C SER A 288 16.28 5.70 20.67
N ASN A 289 15.44 4.73 21.02
CA ASN A 289 15.73 3.72 22.04
C ASN A 289 16.52 2.52 21.50
N ALA A 290 16.65 2.39 20.17
CA ALA A 290 17.37 1.28 19.54
C ALA A 290 18.91 1.48 19.50
N THR A 291 19.42 2.66 19.85
CA THR A 291 20.87 2.98 19.86
C THR A 291 21.55 2.77 21.21
N THR A 292 20.84 2.28 22.22
CA THR A 292 21.36 2.04 23.58
C THR A 292 21.37 0.57 24.02
N GLY A 293 21.30 -0.39 23.08
CA GLY A 293 21.37 -1.83 23.36
C GLY A 293 22.62 -2.50 22.81
#